data_AF-A0A925MHZ1-F1
#
_entry.id   AF-A0A925MHZ1-F1
#
_cell.length_a   1.000
_cell.length_b   1.000
_cell.length_c   1.000
_cell.angle_alpha   90.00
_cell.angle_beta   90.00
_cell.angle_gamma   90.00
#
_symmetry.space_group_name_H-M   'P 1'
#
loop_
_entity.id
_entity.type
_entity.pdbx_description
1 polymer ?
#
loop_
_entity_poly.entity_id
_entity_poly.type
_entity_poly.pdbx_seq_one_letter_code
_entity_poly.pdbx_strand_id
1 'polypeptide(L)' 'MARTVISGLIQASNPINDESRSVADIQAAMLEKHLPMIHDAGKKGVQILCLQEIFNGPYF' A
#
# COMPACT_ATOMS: atom_id res chain seq x y z
N MET A 1 29.83 -0.70 -15.53
CA MET A 1 29.16 -1.43 -14.42
C MET A 1 27.66 -1.38 -14.64
N ALA A 2 26.93 -2.43 -14.28
CA ALA A 2 25.47 -2.41 -14.31
C ALA A 2 24.91 -1.51 -13.20
N ARG A 3 23.84 -0.77 -13.48
CA ARG A 3 23.11 0.04 -12.50
C ARG A 3 21.90 -0.75 -12.00
N THR A 4 22.09 -1.58 -10.98
CA THR A 4 21.02 -2.45 -10.45
C THR A 4 20.02 -1.65 -9.62
N VAL A 5 18.72 -1.82 -9.91
CA VAL A 5 17.61 -1.24 -9.15
C VAL A 5 16.76 -2.36 -8.58
N ILE A 6 16.41 -2.27 -7.30
CA ILE A 6 15.49 -3.19 -6.62
C ILE A 6 14.13 -2.51 -6.56
N SER A 7 13.15 -3.09 -7.24
CA SER A 7 11.77 -2.58 -7.23
C SER A 7 10.87 -3.49 -6.41
N GLY A 8 9.80 -2.93 -5.84
CA GLY A 8 8.77 -3.64 -5.10
C GLY A 8 7.37 -3.27 -5.58
N LEU A 9 6.44 -4.20 -5.41
CA LEU A 9 5.01 -4.01 -5.64
C LEU A 9 4.26 -4.48 -4.39
N ILE A 10 3.37 -3.64 -3.86
CA ILE A 10 2.45 -4.00 -2.78
C ILE A 10 1.04 -4.12 -3.36
N GLN A 11 0.40 -5.24 -3.03
CA GLN A 11 -1.01 -5.49 -3.29
C GLN A 11 -1.67 -5.90 -1.96
N ALA A 12 -2.76 -5.24 -1.60
CA ALA A 12 -3.47 -5.42 -0.35
C ALA A 12 -4.99 -5.35 -0.55
N SER A 13 -5.72 -6.21 0.18
CA SER A 13 -7.18 -6.13 0.27
C SER A 13 -7.63 -4.96 1.16
N ASN A 14 -8.84 -4.47 0.95
CA ASN A 14 -9.44 -3.48 1.85
C ASN A 14 -9.75 -4.09 3.23
N PRO A 15 -9.20 -3.59 4.36
CA PRO A 15 -9.51 -4.11 5.68
C PRO A 15 -10.90 -3.72 6.16
N ILE A 16 -11.49 -2.64 5.62
CA ILE A 16 -12.85 -2.21 5.92
C ILE A 16 -13.66 -2.23 4.62
N ASN A 17 -14.29 -3.38 4.35
CA ASN A 17 -15.16 -3.56 3.19
C ASN A 17 -16.64 -3.41 3.60
N ASP A 18 -16.99 -2.21 4.06
CA ASP A 18 -18.32 -1.87 4.58
C ASP A 18 -18.73 -0.49 4.06
N GLU A 19 -19.75 -0.46 3.21
CA GLU A 19 -20.27 0.77 2.58
C GLU A 19 -20.97 1.72 3.56
N SER A 20 -21.32 1.25 4.78
CA SER A 20 -21.88 2.12 5.82
C SER A 20 -20.84 3.00 6.51
N ARG A 21 -19.55 2.70 6.31
CA ARG A 21 -18.43 3.45 6.90
C ARG A 21 -18.06 4.65 6.05
N SER A 22 -17.52 5.67 6.71
CA SER A 22 -17.05 6.85 6.00
C SER A 22 -15.85 6.48 5.11
N VAL A 23 -15.72 7.14 3.96
CA VAL A 23 -14.54 6.99 3.08
C VAL A 23 -13.26 7.32 3.84
N ALA A 24 -13.31 8.29 4.76
CA ALA A 24 -12.17 8.69 5.58
C ALA A 24 -11.70 7.55 6.51
N ASP A 25 -12.63 6.81 7.11
CA ASP A 25 -12.32 5.66 7.97
C ASP A 25 -11.65 4.54 7.17
N ILE A 26 -12.17 4.25 5.97
CA ILE A 26 -11.60 3.25 5.06
C ILE A 26 -10.19 3.68 4.63
N GLN A 27 -10.00 4.97 4.32
CA GLN A 27 -8.70 5.53 3.96
C GLN A 27 -7.65 5.43 5.07
N ALA A 28 -8.04 5.75 6.29
CA ALA A 28 -7.15 5.61 7.45
C ALA A 28 -6.73 4.14 7.65
N ALA A 29 -7.69 3.21 7.63
CA ALA A 29 -7.40 1.79 7.81
C ALA A 29 -6.54 1.21 6.68
N MET A 30 -6.75 1.64 5.42
CA MET A 30 -5.89 1.24 4.31
C MET A 30 -4.47 1.76 4.45
N LEU A 31 -4.29 3.02 4.88
CA LEU A 31 -2.97 3.59 5.11
C LEU A 31 -2.24 2.82 6.22
N GLU A 32 -2.92 2.58 7.35
CA GLU A 32 -2.37 1.81 8.47
C GLU A 32 -1.93 0.41 8.04
N LYS A 33 -2.71 -0.27 7.19
CA LYS A 33 -2.36 -1.59 6.64
C LYS A 33 -1.11 -1.56 5.76
N HIS A 34 -0.90 -0.48 5.00
CA HIS A 34 0.23 -0.34 4.08
C HIS A 34 1.54 0.02 4.79
N LEU A 35 1.50 0.79 5.87
CA LEU A 35 2.70 1.29 6.56
C LEU A 35 3.70 0.16 6.93
N PRO A 36 3.31 -0.96 7.55
CA PRO A 36 4.24 -2.06 7.84
C PRO A 36 4.89 -2.66 6.60
N MET A 37 4.15 -2.76 5.49
CA MET A 37 4.66 -3.32 4.22
C MET A 37 5.66 -2.36 3.56
N ILE A 38 5.41 -1.06 3.63
CA ILE A 38 6.33 -0.01 3.15
C ILE A 38 7.62 -0.04 3.98
N HIS A 39 7.51 -0.16 5.31
CA HIS A 39 8.68 -0.28 6.18
C HIS A 39 9.48 -1.56 5.91
N ASP A 40 8.83 -2.69 5.64
CA ASP A 40 9.49 -3.93 5.25
C ASP A 40 10.20 -3.80 3.90
N ALA A 41 9.58 -3.16 2.89
CA ALA A 41 10.22 -2.86 1.62
C ALA A 41 11.47 -1.99 1.80
N GLY A 42 11.41 -0.98 2.67
CA GLY A 42 12.56 -0.15 3.04
C GLY A 42 13.70 -0.97 3.67
N LYS A 43 13.38 -1.88 4.60
CA LYS A 43 14.37 -2.80 5.21
C LYS A 43 15.01 -3.75 4.18
N LYS A 44 14.29 -4.09 3.11
CA LYS A 44 14.77 -4.94 2.00
C LYS A 44 15.58 -4.18 0.94
N GLY A 45 15.78 -2.87 1.09
CA GLY A 45 16.55 -2.06 0.13
C GLY A 45 15.81 -1.79 -1.18
N VAL A 46 14.47 -1.84 -1.18
CA VAL A 46 13.66 -1.42 -2.33
C VAL A 46 13.87 0.07 -2.60
N GLN A 47 14.19 0.39 -3.85
CA GLN A 47 14.47 1.75 -4.33
C GLN A 47 13.27 2.38 -5.04
N ILE A 48 12.42 1.57 -5.66
CA ILE A 48 11.17 2.00 -6.30
C ILE A 48 10.05 1.10 -5.80
N LEU A 49 9.06 1.67 -5.12
CA LEU A 49 7.92 0.94 -4.59
C LEU A 49 6.64 1.40 -5.27
N CYS A 50 5.91 0.46 -5.87
CA CYS A 50 4.61 0.69 -6.48
C CYS A 50 3.49 0.16 -5.57
N LEU A 51 2.38 0.88 -5.52
CA LEU A 51 1.14 0.49 -4.84
C LEU A 51 0.04 0.31 -5.90
N GLN A 52 -0.99 -0.49 -5.59
CA GLN A 52 -2.15 -0.65 -6.48
C GLN A 52 -2.88 0.68 -6.73
N GLU A 53 -3.60 0.79 -7.85
CA GLU A 53 -4.51 1.91 -8.10
C GLU A 53 -5.48 2.07 -6.93
N ILE A 54 -5.68 3.32 -6.49
CA ILE A 54 -6.50 3.66 -5.31
C ILE A 54 -6.05 2.84 -4.07
N PHE A 55 -4.74 2.75 -3.82
CA PHE A 55 -4.19 1.94 -2.72
C PHE A 55 -4.75 2.26 -1.34
N ASN A 56 -5.33 3.45 -1.12
CA ASN A 56 -5.92 3.83 0.14
C ASN A 56 -7.44 3.97 0.11
N GLY A 57 -8.13 3.72 -0.99
CA GLY A 57 -9.60 3.87 -1.06
C GLY A 57 -10.31 2.57 -1.42
N PRO A 58 -11.64 2.52 -1.26
CA PRO A 58 -12.44 1.45 -1.86
C PRO A 58 -12.55 1.66 -3.38
N TYR A 59 -12.67 0.56 -4.13
CA TYR A 59 -13.33 0.62 -5.44
C TYR A 59 -14.84 0.73 -5.19
N PHE A 60 -15.49 1.57 -5.99
CA PHE A 60 -16.94 1.82 -5.97
C PHE A 60 -17.79 0.56 -6.13
#